data_AF-A0AAU7EFW3-F1
#
_entry.id   AF-A0AAU7EFW3-F1
#
_cell.length_a   1.000
_cell.length_b   1.000
_cell.length_c   1.000
_cell.angle_alpha   90.00
_cell.angle_beta   90.00
_cell.angle_gamma   90.00
#
_symmetry.space_group_name_H-M   'P 1'
#
loop_
_entity.id
_entity.type
_entity.pdbx_description
1 polymer ?
#
loop_
_entity_poly.entity_id
_entity_poly.type
_entity_poly.pdbx_seq_one_letter_code
_entity_poly.pdbx_strand_id
1 'polypeptide(L)'
;MILLAVKMKFKKSLMINFSFCFCLIAIILLESCEAHSGYYFEKSQSKVIDSLRHLGHYEYNSRLNDSLCMVLNNPNNKLMTPTTYTTIVSITNKLSKTKSSGCYVIDWQTLETKQNFTNVILLEWNPNGGIIIRMFTRNKYLKEKLPKQSF
;
A
#
# COMPACT_ATOMS: atom_id res chain seq x y z
N MET A 1 43.59 -3.73 -53.78
CA MET A 1 42.39 -2.91 -53.48
C MET A 1 41.35 -3.70 -52.67
N ILE A 2 41.71 -4.28 -51.51
CA ILE A 2 40.81 -5.16 -50.72
C ILE A 2 40.82 -4.85 -49.19
N LEU A 3 41.67 -3.94 -48.70
CA LEU A 3 41.82 -3.72 -47.25
C LEU A 3 40.81 -2.74 -46.60
N LEU A 4 39.96 -2.05 -47.37
CA LEU A 4 39.07 -1.00 -46.84
C LEU A 4 37.65 -1.49 -46.48
N ALA A 5 37.23 -2.68 -46.94
CA ALA A 5 35.87 -3.18 -46.69
C ALA A 5 35.69 -3.86 -45.32
N VAL A 6 36.77 -4.34 -44.68
CA VAL A 6 36.69 -5.08 -43.41
C VAL A 6 36.51 -4.14 -42.20
N LYS A 7 37.08 -2.93 -42.26
CA LYS A 7 37.04 -1.96 -41.15
C LYS A 7 35.64 -1.36 -40.89
N MET A 8 34.76 -1.33 -41.90
CA MET A 8 33.40 -0.79 -41.75
C MET A 8 32.39 -1.79 -41.19
N LYS A 9 32.57 -3.11 -41.38
CA LYS A 9 31.65 -4.12 -40.82
C LYS A 9 31.80 -4.27 -39.31
N PHE A 10 33.01 -4.14 -38.77
CA PHE A 10 33.27 -4.27 -37.34
C PHE A 10 32.67 -3.12 -36.49
N LYS A 11 32.68 -1.89 -37.00
CA LYS A 11 32.09 -0.74 -36.28
C LYS A 11 30.56 -0.84 -36.15
N LYS A 12 29.86 -1.35 -37.16
CA LYS A 12 28.39 -1.53 -37.09
C LYS A 12 27.97 -2.60 -36.08
N SER A 13 28.70 -3.72 -36.00
CA SER A 13 28.39 -4.79 -35.04
C SER A 13 28.62 -4.36 -33.59
N LEU A 14 29.66 -3.55 -33.32
CA LEU A 14 29.93 -3.03 -31.97
C LEU A 14 28.88 -2.02 -31.50
N MET A 15 28.36 -1.17 -32.39
CA MET A 15 27.33 -0.18 -32.04
C MET A 15 25.95 -0.79 -31.76
N ILE A 16 25.62 -1.92 -32.38
CA ILE A 16 24.36 -2.64 -32.12
C ILE A 16 24.36 -3.22 -30.70
N ASN A 17 25.49 -3.76 -30.25
CA ASN A 17 25.62 -4.32 -28.90
C ASN A 17 25.54 -3.26 -27.80
N PHE A 18 26.06 -2.06 -28.04
CA PHE A 18 25.99 -0.96 -27.06
C PHE A 18 24.56 -0.41 -26.92
N SER A 19 23.83 -0.29 -28.03
CA SER A 19 22.42 0.11 -28.04
C SER A 19 21.55 -0.92 -27.32
N PHE A 20 21.80 -2.22 -27.53
CA PHE A 20 21.06 -3.29 -26.87
C PHE A 20 21.30 -3.33 -25.35
N CYS A 21 22.55 -3.16 -24.91
CA CYS A 21 22.86 -3.04 -23.48
C CYS A 21 22.24 -1.81 -22.83
N PHE A 22 22.21 -0.66 -23.54
CA PHE A 22 21.58 0.55 -23.01
C PHE A 22 20.06 0.40 -22.89
N CYS A 23 19.41 -0.24 -23.86
CA CYS A 23 17.99 -0.58 -23.77
C CYS A 23 17.70 -1.57 -22.62
N LEU A 24 18.57 -2.56 -22.39
CA LEU A 24 18.41 -3.51 -21.29
C LEU A 24 18.53 -2.83 -19.92
N ILE A 25 19.50 -1.93 -19.76
CA ILE A 25 19.67 -1.12 -18.54
C ILE A 25 18.47 -0.19 -18.35
N ALA A 26 17.96 0.42 -19.42
CA ALA A 26 16.76 1.28 -19.34
C ALA A 26 15.50 0.49 -18.95
N ILE A 27 15.33 -0.75 -19.40
CA ILE A 27 14.22 -1.62 -19.00
C ILE A 27 14.32 -1.98 -17.51
N ILE A 28 15.51 -2.33 -17.01
CA ILE A 28 15.75 -2.63 -15.59
C ILE A 28 15.50 -1.38 -14.71
N LEU A 29 15.86 -0.20 -15.20
CA LEU A 29 15.60 1.08 -14.50
C LEU A 29 14.13 1.49 -14.53
N LEU A 30 13.34 1.04 -15.51
CA LEU A 30 11.90 1.29 -15.59
C LEU A 30 11.09 0.27 -14.77
N GLU A 31 11.56 -0.98 -14.63
CA GLU A 31 10.93 -1.99 -13.75
C GLU A 31 11.12 -1.69 -12.25
N SER A 32 12.11 -0.87 -11.89
CA SER A 32 12.34 -0.45 -10.50
C SER A 32 11.50 0.78 -10.09
N CYS A 33 10.67 1.31 -10.99
CA CYS A 33 9.61 2.23 -10.63
C CYS A 33 8.43 1.41 -10.07
N GLU A 34 8.60 0.87 -8.85
CA GLU A 34 7.51 0.26 -8.10
C GLU A 34 6.40 1.31 -8.00
N ALA A 35 5.27 1.04 -8.65
CA ALA A 35 4.05 1.81 -8.45
C ALA A 35 3.85 1.90 -6.94
N HIS A 36 3.77 3.12 -6.40
CA HIS A 36 3.56 3.36 -4.97
C HIS A 36 2.48 2.40 -4.49
N SER A 37 2.89 1.35 -3.79
CA SER A 37 1.96 0.49 -3.09
C SER A 37 1.18 1.45 -2.23
N GLY A 38 -0.15 1.50 -2.32
CA GLY A 38 -0.99 2.40 -1.52
C GLY A 38 -0.94 2.10 -0.01
N TYR A 39 0.20 1.60 0.47
CA TYR A 39 0.56 1.30 1.83
C TYR A 39 2.09 1.34 2.03
N TYR A 40 2.55 1.55 3.25
CA TYR A 40 3.96 1.46 3.67
C TYR A 40 4.08 0.88 5.08
N PHE A 41 5.29 0.49 5.49
CA PHE A 41 5.56 0.01 6.85
C PHE A 41 6.21 1.10 7.70
N GLU A 42 5.75 1.25 8.94
CA GLU A 42 6.33 2.14 9.94
C GLU A 42 6.71 1.33 11.20
N LYS A 43 7.92 1.57 11.70
CA LYS A 43 8.44 0.87 12.87
C LYS A 43 7.75 1.33 14.16
N SER A 44 7.41 2.61 14.24
CA SER A 44 6.79 3.19 15.43
C SER A 44 5.32 3.50 15.18
N GLN A 45 4.46 2.59 15.64
CA GLN A 45 3.01 2.75 15.56
C GLN A 45 2.52 4.01 16.32
N SER A 46 3.07 4.26 17.52
CA SER A 46 2.68 5.43 18.33
C SER A 46 2.91 6.73 17.58
N LYS A 47 4.03 6.85 16.87
CA LYS A 47 4.36 8.03 16.04
C LYS A 47 3.28 8.30 14.99
N VAL A 48 2.77 7.26 14.32
CA VAL A 48 1.71 7.42 13.30
C VAL A 48 0.39 7.84 13.94
N ILE A 49 0.01 7.17 15.03
CA ILE A 49 -1.23 7.45 15.75
C ILE A 49 -1.24 8.88 16.28
N ASP A 50 -0.16 9.31 16.92
CA ASP A 50 -0.05 10.65 17.49
C ASP A 50 -0.11 11.73 16.41
N SER A 51 0.52 11.49 15.26
CA SER A 51 0.42 12.37 14.09
C SER A 51 -1.03 12.49 13.59
N LEU A 52 -1.73 11.37 13.41
CA LEU A 52 -3.12 11.36 12.94
C LEU A 52 -4.08 12.02 13.93
N ARG A 53 -3.88 11.82 15.23
CA ARG A 53 -4.66 12.49 16.29
C ARG A 53 -4.42 13.99 16.30
N HIS A 54 -3.16 14.42 16.16
CA HIS A 54 -2.82 15.84 16.08
C HIS A 54 -3.44 16.51 14.84
N LEU A 55 -3.54 15.76 13.75
CA LEU A 55 -4.27 16.16 12.55
C LEU A 55 -5.80 16.13 12.73
N GLY A 56 -6.34 15.78 13.89
CA GLY A 56 -7.78 15.80 14.16
C GLY A 56 -8.56 14.67 13.47
N HIS A 57 -7.90 13.56 13.15
CA HIS A 57 -8.59 12.37 12.65
C HIS A 57 -9.37 11.69 13.77
N TYR A 58 -10.58 11.24 13.45
CA TYR A 58 -11.31 10.31 14.29
C TYR A 58 -10.69 8.93 14.20
N GLU A 59 -10.34 8.36 15.35
CA GLU A 59 -9.86 6.98 15.48
C GLU A 59 -11.02 6.01 15.70
N TYR A 60 -11.01 4.93 14.93
CA TYR A 60 -11.75 3.71 15.18
C TYR A 60 -10.73 2.58 15.31
N ASN A 61 -10.87 1.72 16.32
CA ASN A 61 -9.98 0.59 16.54
C ASN A 61 -10.84 -0.66 16.74
N SER A 62 -10.50 -1.74 16.04
CA SER A 62 -11.07 -3.06 16.24
C SER A 62 -10.02 -4.12 16.03
N ARG A 63 -10.09 -5.21 16.81
CA ARG A 63 -9.47 -6.47 16.39
C ARG A 63 -10.11 -6.89 15.07
N LEU A 64 -9.36 -7.55 14.19
CA LEU A 64 -9.92 -8.07 12.93
C LEU A 64 -10.96 -9.15 13.26
N ASN A 65 -12.19 -8.73 13.54
CA ASN A 65 -13.32 -9.61 13.77
C ASN A 65 -14.14 -9.75 12.49
N ASP A 66 -14.97 -10.79 12.46
CA ASP A 66 -15.83 -11.09 11.33
C ASP A 66 -16.75 -9.92 10.99
N SER A 67 -17.15 -9.11 11.98
CA SER A 67 -18.00 -7.93 11.79
C SER A 67 -17.31 -6.82 11.01
N LEU A 68 -16.04 -6.51 11.31
CA LEU A 68 -15.28 -5.54 10.55
C LEU A 68 -15.10 -6.05 9.12
N CYS A 69 -14.63 -7.29 8.94
CA CYS A 69 -14.47 -7.88 7.62
C CYS A 69 -15.79 -7.90 6.82
N MET A 70 -16.92 -8.22 7.45
CA MET A 70 -18.24 -8.16 6.83
C MET A 70 -18.63 -6.74 6.40
N VAL A 71 -18.40 -5.74 7.24
CA VAL A 71 -18.67 -4.35 6.88
C VAL A 71 -17.73 -3.91 5.76
N LEU A 72 -16.47 -4.31 5.77
CA LEU A 72 -15.52 -3.92 4.72
C LEU A 72 -15.76 -4.63 3.39
N ASN A 73 -16.29 -5.84 3.42
CA ASN A 73 -16.55 -6.67 2.24
C ASN A 73 -17.98 -6.50 1.69
N ASN A 74 -18.81 -5.63 2.28
CA ASN A 74 -20.17 -5.43 1.79
C ASN A 74 -20.14 -4.51 0.54
N PRO A 75 -20.52 -4.99 -0.65
CA PRO A 75 -20.47 -4.18 -1.87
C PRO A 75 -21.41 -2.97 -1.85
N ASN A 76 -22.41 -2.96 -0.96
CA ASN A 76 -23.44 -1.92 -0.91
C ASN A 76 -23.05 -0.69 -0.09
N ASN A 77 -22.07 -0.79 0.83
CA ASN A 77 -21.75 0.32 1.74
C ASN A 77 -20.60 1.21 1.26
N LYS A 78 -19.92 0.85 0.16
CA LYS A 78 -18.96 1.69 -0.59
C LYS A 78 -17.82 2.29 0.26
N LEU A 79 -17.58 1.71 1.44
CA LEU A 79 -16.60 2.20 2.41
C LEU A 79 -15.17 1.94 1.97
N MET A 80 -14.93 0.89 1.18
CA MET A 80 -13.62 0.52 0.66
C MET A 80 -13.68 0.17 -0.81
N THR A 81 -12.56 0.41 -1.49
CA THR A 81 -12.34 -0.16 -2.82
C THR A 81 -11.95 -1.64 -2.70
N PRO A 82 -12.20 -2.47 -3.74
CA PRO A 82 -11.69 -3.83 -3.78
C PRO A 82 -10.18 -3.90 -3.58
N THR A 83 -9.42 -2.93 -4.09
CA THR A 83 -7.95 -2.84 -3.94
C THR A 83 -7.51 -2.62 -2.50
N THR A 84 -8.20 -1.75 -1.75
CA THR A 84 -7.92 -1.55 -0.32
C THR A 84 -8.21 -2.84 0.46
N TYR A 85 -9.31 -3.53 0.16
CA TYR A 85 -9.65 -4.80 0.81
C TYR A 85 -8.59 -5.89 0.56
N THR A 86 -8.17 -6.09 -0.68
CA THR A 86 -7.13 -7.10 -0.99
C THR A 86 -5.80 -6.76 -0.32
N THR A 87 -5.47 -5.48 -0.18
CA THR A 87 -4.29 -5.00 0.55
C THR A 87 -4.38 -5.34 2.04
N ILE A 88 -5.52 -5.11 2.68
CA ILE A 88 -5.78 -5.49 4.08
C ILE A 88 -5.58 -6.99 4.27
N VAL A 89 -6.16 -7.83 3.41
CA VAL A 89 -6.04 -9.29 3.50
C VAL A 89 -4.59 -9.74 3.32
N SER A 90 -3.88 -9.19 2.33
CA SER A 90 -2.47 -9.50 2.07
C SER A 90 -1.58 -9.15 3.27
N ILE A 91 -1.75 -7.94 3.82
CA ILE A 91 -0.98 -7.47 4.97
C ILE A 91 -1.32 -8.26 6.23
N THR A 92 -2.59 -8.60 6.43
CA THR A 92 -3.04 -9.46 7.53
C THR A 92 -2.32 -10.81 7.48
N ASN A 93 -2.28 -11.45 6.31
CA ASN A 93 -1.57 -12.71 6.10
C ASN A 93 -0.05 -12.58 6.29
N LYS A 94 0.52 -11.41 6.00
CA LYS A 94 1.93 -11.12 6.25
C LYS A 94 2.21 -10.97 7.75
N LEU A 95 1.41 -10.18 8.45
CA LEU A 95 1.56 -9.92 9.89
C LEU A 95 1.34 -11.17 10.74
N SER A 96 0.42 -12.06 10.36
CA SER A 96 0.20 -13.33 11.08
C SER A 96 1.42 -14.24 11.05
N LYS A 97 2.23 -14.15 9.99
CA LYS A 97 3.48 -14.91 9.82
C LYS A 97 4.67 -14.21 10.49
N THR A 98 4.84 -12.91 10.28
CA THR A 98 6.03 -12.18 10.74
C THR A 98 5.94 -11.72 12.20
N LYS A 99 4.71 -11.45 12.68
CA LYS A 99 4.44 -10.95 14.05
C LYS A 99 5.30 -9.74 14.43
N SER A 100 5.56 -8.86 13.47
CA SER A 100 6.46 -7.70 13.62
C SER A 100 5.88 -6.62 14.55
N SER A 101 6.75 -5.98 15.33
CA SER A 101 6.42 -4.94 16.33
C SER A 101 6.19 -3.52 15.75
N GLY A 102 5.65 -3.42 14.54
CA GLY A 102 5.33 -2.14 13.89
C GLY A 102 3.95 -2.18 13.26
N CYS A 103 3.66 -1.22 12.38
CA CYS A 103 2.38 -1.18 11.67
C CYS A 103 2.56 -0.97 10.18
N TYR A 104 1.64 -1.53 9.41
CA TYR A 104 1.43 -1.14 8.03
C TYR A 104 0.40 -0.03 7.98
N VAL A 105 0.72 1.03 7.26
CA VAL A 105 -0.13 2.19 7.00
C VAL A 105 -0.68 2.04 5.59
N ILE A 106 -2.00 2.01 5.41
CA ILE A 106 -2.68 1.91 4.11
C ILE A 106 -3.44 3.21 3.86
N ASP A 107 -3.30 3.76 2.66
CA ASP A 107 -4.13 4.87 2.19
C ASP A 107 -5.55 4.36 1.93
N TRP A 108 -6.50 4.86 2.72
CA TRP A 108 -7.87 4.41 2.67
C TRP A 108 -8.68 5.26 1.69
N GLN A 109 -8.82 4.73 0.49
CA GLN A 109 -9.67 5.30 -0.54
C GLN A 109 -11.11 4.81 -0.38
N THR A 110 -12.06 5.75 -0.39
CA THR A 110 -13.49 5.45 -0.33
C THR A 110 -14.15 5.81 -1.66
N LEU A 111 -15.22 5.12 -2.03
CA LEU A 111 -15.93 5.38 -3.29
C LEU A 111 -16.91 6.56 -3.18
N GLU A 112 -17.20 7.06 -1.97
CA GLU A 112 -18.23 8.08 -1.74
C GLU A 112 -17.68 9.49 -1.51
N THR A 113 -16.42 9.66 -1.15
CA THR A 113 -15.90 10.98 -0.78
C THR A 113 -15.44 11.78 -1.99
N LYS A 114 -16.23 12.78 -2.40
CA LYS A 114 -15.79 13.85 -3.33
C LYS A 114 -14.69 14.75 -2.76
N GLN A 115 -14.50 14.74 -1.44
CA GLN A 115 -13.46 15.49 -0.75
C GLN A 115 -12.25 14.59 -0.50
N ASN A 116 -11.06 15.06 -0.86
CA ASN A 116 -9.77 14.41 -0.62
C ASN A 116 -9.39 14.47 0.86
N PHE A 117 -10.19 13.88 1.74
CA PHE A 117 -9.75 13.64 3.11
C PHE A 117 -8.75 12.48 3.09
N THR A 118 -7.56 12.71 3.64
CA THR A 118 -6.60 11.65 3.91
C THR A 118 -7.22 10.71 4.94
N ASN A 119 -7.68 9.53 4.53
CA ASN A 119 -8.08 8.48 5.45
C ASN A 119 -6.99 7.42 5.47
N VAL A 120 -6.78 6.82 6.63
CA VAL A 120 -5.67 5.89 6.85
C VAL A 120 -6.17 4.67 7.59
N ILE A 121 -5.67 3.49 7.20
CA ILE A 121 -5.86 2.26 7.97
C ILE A 121 -4.50 1.81 8.48
N LEU A 122 -4.40 1.52 9.77
CA LEU A 122 -3.24 0.88 10.38
C LEU A 122 -3.55 -0.58 10.64
N LEU A 123 -2.62 -1.47 10.26
CA LEU A 123 -2.63 -2.86 10.67
C LEU A 123 -1.38 -3.15 11.50
N GLU A 124 -1.57 -3.71 12.68
CA GLU A 124 -0.49 -4.04 13.62
C GLU A 124 -0.69 -5.44 14.20
N TRP A 125 0.41 -6.10 14.55
CA TRP A 125 0.37 -7.34 15.33
C TRP A 125 0.41 -7.01 16.82
N ASN A 126 -0.56 -7.53 17.56
CA ASN A 126 -0.61 -7.50 19.01
C ASN A 126 -0.45 -8.93 19.57
N PRO A 127 0.50 -9.18 20.48
CA PRO A 127 0.73 -10.52 21.02
C PRO A 127 -0.46 -11.08 21.80
N ASN A 128 -1.31 -10.22 22.38
CA ASN A 128 -2.45 -10.61 23.20
C ASN A 128 -3.78 -10.63 22.42
N GLY A 129 -3.85 -9.89 21.32
CA GLY A 129 -5.09 -9.64 20.57
C GLY A 129 -5.05 -10.06 19.10
N GLY A 130 -3.91 -10.58 18.62
CA GLY A 130 -3.72 -10.88 17.21
C GLY A 130 -3.60 -9.61 16.37
N ILE A 131 -4.18 -9.62 15.18
CA ILE A 131 -4.10 -8.48 14.26
C ILE A 131 -5.15 -7.43 14.65
N ILE A 132 -4.67 -6.21 14.86
CA ILE A 132 -5.50 -5.05 15.16
C ILE A 132 -5.58 -4.18 13.92
N ILE A 133 -6.79 -3.73 13.58
CA ILE A 133 -7.05 -2.73 12.55
C ILE A 133 -7.51 -1.43 13.21
N ARG A 134 -6.82 -0.34 12.90
CA ARG A 134 -7.26 1.01 13.26
C ARG A 134 -7.58 1.79 12.00
N MET A 135 -8.68 2.53 12.02
CA MET A 135 -9.11 3.38 10.93
C MET A 135 -9.12 4.81 11.40
N PHE A 136 -8.56 5.70 10.59
CA PHE A 136 -8.46 7.12 10.85
C PHE A 136 -9.13 7.87 9.71
N THR A 137 -10.09 8.73 10.05
CA THR A 137 -10.79 9.55 9.07
C THR A 137 -11.11 10.93 9.65
N ARG A 138 -11.04 11.97 8.82
CA ARG A 138 -11.59 13.29 9.15
C ARG A 138 -13.06 13.42 8.77
N ASN A 139 -13.61 12.45 8.04
CA ASN A 139 -15.00 12.45 7.62
C ASN A 139 -15.88 11.84 8.71
N LYS A 140 -16.68 12.69 9.37
CA LYS A 140 -17.61 12.26 10.42
C LYS A 140 -18.66 11.26 9.92
N TYR A 141 -19.15 11.42 8.69
CA TYR A 141 -20.10 10.49 8.09
C TYR A 141 -19.50 9.10 7.88
N LEU A 142 -18.24 9.03 7.46
CA LEU A 142 -17.53 7.77 7.32
C LEU A 142 -17.37 7.06 8.67
N LYS A 143 -17.05 7.83 9.73
CA LYS A 143 -16.96 7.30 11.10
C LYS A 143 -18.29 6.69 11.57
N GLU A 144 -19.41 7.34 11.28
CA GLU A 144 -20.74 6.87 11.69
C GLU A 144 -21.18 5.57 10.98
N LYS A 145 -20.63 5.30 9.79
CA LYS A 145 -20.86 4.05 9.05
C LYS A 145 -20.00 2.87 9.54
N LEU A 146 -18.93 3.12 10.29
CA LEU A 146 -18.13 2.05 10.88
C LEU A 146 -18.95 1.34 11.97
N PRO A 147 -18.78 0.02 12.14
CA PRO A 147 -19.51 -0.70 13.16
C PRO A 147 -19.16 -0.13 14.53
N LYS A 148 -20.11 -0.16 15.48
CA LYS A 148 -19.82 0.24 16.87
C LYS A 148 -18.61 -0.57 17.38
N GLN A 149 -17.67 0.09 18.06
CA GLN A 149 -16.45 -0.56 18.55
C GLN A 149 -16.80 -1.86 19.28
N SER A 150 -16.31 -2.98 18.77
CA SER A 150 -16.30 -4.25 19.49
C SER A 150 -15.05 -4.26 20.36
N PHE A 151 -15.25 -4.25 21.68
CA PHE A 151 -14.19 -4.44 22.67
C PHE A 151 -13.60 -5.85 22.57
#